data_AF-A0A349JAT3-F1
#
_entry.id   AF-A0A349JAT3-F1
#
_cell.length_a   1.000
_cell.length_b   1.000
_cell.length_c   1.000
_cell.angle_alpha   90.00
_cell.angle_beta   90.00
_cell.angle_gamma   90.00
#
_symmetry.space_group_name_H-M   'P 1'
#
loop_
_entity.id
_entity.type
_entity.pdbx_description
1 polymer ?
#
loop_
_entity_poly.entity_id
_entity_poly.type
_entity_poly.pdbx_seq_one_letter_code
_entity_poly.pdbx_strand_id
1 'polypeptide(L)'
;MDASSSIRSSGLLGGLIEAANEMLLHLQHADCLVSLVYFNRDLGVPAWRRKARELPAFSITNVPIDGGTRLFDAITTTIDRLEQEFLASHGETNADVRLLIFTDGVDTRSTATGMDARLALGRAQERGFSITFVSSVPGLASDLGLAERQTLVIPATNQGIQDGFKRATQQITADLVRLPDAMPGRRPQQEIPGQLSAASGVTPPAVDSGAAAPPARPGPRPAQPPPARRPWWKFW
;
A
#
# COMPACT_ATOMS: atom_id res chain seq x y z
N MET A 1 1.06 9.10 -2.22
CA MET A 1 2.02 10.06 -2.80
C MET A 1 2.73 10.79 -1.68
N ASP A 2 4.02 11.01 -1.86
CA ASP A 2 4.87 11.74 -0.91
C ASP A 2 4.55 13.24 -0.93
N ALA A 3 4.24 13.79 0.24
CA ALA A 3 3.94 15.20 0.48
C ALA A 3 4.90 15.83 1.49
N SER A 4 6.11 15.26 1.59
CA SER A 4 7.16 15.73 2.49
C SER A 4 7.73 17.09 2.08
N SER A 5 8.49 17.69 3.00
CA SER A 5 9.13 18.99 2.76
C SER A 5 10.23 18.93 1.69
N SER A 6 10.90 17.80 1.50
CA SER A 6 11.89 17.62 0.43
C SER A 6 11.24 17.73 -0.94
N ILE A 7 10.08 17.08 -1.14
CA ILE A 7 9.26 17.18 -2.35
C ILE A 7 8.77 18.63 -2.62
N ARG A 8 8.43 19.39 -1.57
CA ARG A 8 8.06 20.81 -1.75
C ARG A 8 9.26 21.68 -2.10
N SER A 9 10.35 21.54 -1.34
CA SER A 9 11.54 22.40 -1.50
C SER A 9 12.20 22.25 -2.87
N SER A 10 12.03 21.08 -3.49
CA SER A 10 12.49 20.77 -4.84
C SER A 10 11.52 21.21 -5.95
N GLY A 11 10.34 21.76 -5.61
CA GLY A 11 9.31 22.14 -6.58
C GLY A 11 8.52 20.97 -7.17
N LEU A 12 8.81 19.74 -6.73
CA LEU A 12 8.29 18.48 -7.26
C LEU A 12 6.80 18.27 -6.99
N LEU A 13 6.28 18.86 -5.90
CA LEU A 13 4.87 18.69 -5.52
C LEU A 13 3.89 19.16 -6.61
N GLY A 14 4.21 20.25 -7.31
CA GLY A 14 3.38 20.74 -8.42
C GLY A 14 3.27 19.70 -9.53
N GLY A 15 4.41 19.14 -9.96
CA GLY A 15 4.44 18.08 -10.96
C GLY A 15 3.74 16.79 -10.52
N LEU A 16 3.85 16.39 -9.24
CA LEU A 16 3.11 15.24 -8.70
C LEU A 16 1.60 15.44 -8.78
N ILE A 17 1.10 16.63 -8.43
CA ILE A 17 -0.32 16.95 -8.42
C ILE A 17 -0.87 17.05 -9.85
N GLU A 18 -0.15 17.74 -10.74
CA GLU A 18 -0.48 17.81 -12.17
C GLU A 18 -0.61 16.41 -12.76
N ALA A 19 0.38 15.56 -12.51
CA ALA A 19 0.42 14.23 -13.09
C ALA A 19 -0.63 13.28 -12.46
N ALA A 20 -0.94 13.43 -11.16
CA ALA A 20 -2.05 12.74 -10.52
C ALA A 20 -3.41 13.18 -11.11
N ASN A 21 -3.58 14.46 -11.43
CA ASN A 21 -4.78 14.97 -12.09
C ASN A 21 -4.91 14.48 -13.54
N GLU A 22 -3.81 14.43 -14.29
CA GLU A 22 -3.78 13.83 -15.64
C GLU A 22 -4.21 12.36 -15.59
N MET A 23 -3.66 11.58 -14.65
CA MET A 23 -4.09 10.20 -14.41
C MET A 23 -5.58 10.14 -14.06
N LEU A 24 -6.07 11.02 -13.19
CA LEU A 24 -7.48 11.06 -12.82
C LEU A 24 -8.38 11.29 -14.03
N LEU A 25 -8.03 12.23 -14.92
CA LEU A 25 -8.77 12.49 -16.17
C LEU A 25 -8.87 11.22 -17.04
N HIS A 26 -7.78 10.46 -17.18
CA HIS A 26 -7.82 9.18 -17.90
C HIS A 26 -8.73 8.15 -17.24
N LEU A 27 -8.76 8.12 -15.90
CA LEU A 27 -9.57 7.18 -15.13
C LEU A 27 -11.06 7.57 -15.06
N GLN A 28 -11.43 8.82 -15.35
CA GLN A 28 -12.84 9.26 -15.32
C GLN A 28 -13.73 8.47 -16.29
N HIS A 29 -13.15 7.93 -17.36
CA HIS A 29 -13.85 7.09 -18.34
C HIS A 29 -13.89 5.60 -17.97
N ALA A 30 -13.13 5.19 -16.95
CA ALA A 30 -13.09 3.81 -16.46
C ALA A 30 -14.07 3.61 -15.29
N ASP A 31 -14.72 2.45 -15.22
CA ASP A 31 -15.50 2.06 -14.04
C ASP A 31 -14.56 1.54 -12.94
N CYS A 32 -13.86 2.48 -12.29
CA CYS A 32 -12.88 2.18 -11.26
C CYS A 32 -13.10 3.00 -10.00
N LEU A 33 -12.66 2.42 -8.87
CA LEU A 33 -12.59 3.08 -7.58
C LEU A 33 -11.17 3.57 -7.35
N VAL A 34 -11.04 4.82 -6.91
CA VAL A 34 -9.77 5.46 -6.65
C VAL A 34 -9.68 5.82 -5.17
N SER A 35 -8.55 5.44 -4.57
CA SER A 35 -8.12 5.91 -3.26
C SER A 35 -6.88 6.77 -3.45
N LEU A 36 -6.88 7.97 -2.86
CA LEU A 36 -5.69 8.80 -2.78
C LEU A 36 -5.24 8.81 -1.32
N VAL A 37 -4.00 8.38 -1.12
CA VAL A 37 -3.30 8.49 0.16
C VAL A 37 -2.10 9.39 -0.04
N TYR A 38 -1.95 10.42 0.79
CA TYR A 38 -0.70 11.17 0.91
C TYR A 38 -0.03 10.83 2.24
N PHE A 39 1.29 10.99 2.26
CA PHE A 39 2.08 10.78 3.46
C PHE A 39 3.14 11.87 3.60
N ASN A 40 3.29 12.38 4.81
CA ASN A 40 4.33 13.32 5.22
C ASN A 40 4.72 13.01 6.67
N ARG A 41 4.58 13.94 7.63
CA ARG A 41 4.54 13.64 9.06
C ARG A 41 3.30 12.83 9.47
N ASP A 42 2.20 13.01 8.75
CA ASP A 42 0.91 12.39 8.99
C ASP A 42 0.48 11.63 7.72
N LEU A 43 -0.42 10.66 7.88
CA LEU A 43 -1.08 9.98 6.78
C LEU A 43 -2.43 10.63 6.55
N GLY A 44 -2.72 11.01 5.31
CA GLY A 44 -4.03 11.55 4.95
C GLY A 44 -4.64 10.85 3.77
N VAL A 45 -5.97 10.70 3.83
CA VAL A 45 -6.75 9.95 2.86
C VAL A 45 -7.87 10.86 2.33
N PRO A 46 -7.55 11.84 1.45
CA PRO A 46 -8.53 12.78 0.91
C PRO A 46 -9.64 12.09 0.10
N ALA A 47 -9.36 10.90 -0.44
CA ALA A 47 -10.31 10.08 -1.16
C ALA A 47 -10.08 8.61 -0.82
N TRP A 48 -11.16 7.90 -0.52
CA TRP A 48 -11.10 6.46 -0.30
C TRP A 48 -12.22 5.77 -1.09
N ARG A 49 -11.85 4.87 -2.01
CA ARG A 49 -12.77 4.08 -2.83
C ARG A 49 -13.90 4.90 -3.46
N ARG A 50 -13.57 6.07 -4.02
CA ARG A 50 -14.55 6.90 -4.73
C ARG A 50 -14.45 6.65 -6.22
N LYS A 51 -15.56 6.74 -6.95
CA LYS A 51 -15.52 6.63 -8.41
C LYS A 51 -14.65 7.75 -8.97
N ALA A 52 -13.80 7.44 -9.95
CA ALA A 52 -12.88 8.43 -10.53
C ALA A 52 -13.61 9.71 -11.00
N ARG A 53 -14.79 9.57 -11.61
CA ARG A 53 -15.66 10.69 -12.04
C ARG A 53 -16.20 11.59 -10.92
N GLU A 54 -16.19 11.12 -9.68
CA GLU A 54 -16.69 11.87 -8.51
C GLU A 54 -15.57 12.58 -7.74
N LEU A 55 -14.31 12.32 -8.11
CA LEU A 55 -13.17 12.93 -7.46
C LEU A 55 -12.94 14.33 -8.02
N PRO A 56 -12.81 15.35 -7.14
CA PRO A 56 -12.35 16.65 -7.58
C PRO A 56 -10.88 16.55 -8.02
N ALA A 57 -10.45 17.51 -8.85
CA ALA A 57 -9.04 17.68 -9.11
C ALA A 57 -8.27 17.88 -7.78
N PHE A 58 -7.14 17.20 -7.65
CA PHE A 58 -6.22 17.36 -6.55
C PHE A 58 -5.56 18.74 -6.62
N SER A 59 -5.34 19.34 -5.45
CA SER A 59 -4.69 20.65 -5.33
C SER A 59 -3.76 20.66 -4.12
N ILE A 60 -2.79 21.57 -4.14
CA ILE A 60 -1.88 21.82 -3.01
C ILE A 60 -2.66 22.15 -1.73
N THR A 61 -3.80 22.82 -1.83
CA THR A 61 -4.61 23.18 -0.65
C THR A 61 -5.17 21.97 0.09
N ASN A 62 -5.32 20.84 -0.60
CA ASN A 62 -5.88 19.61 -0.05
C ASN A 62 -4.80 18.63 0.44
N VAL A 63 -3.53 18.99 0.29
CA VAL A 63 -2.38 18.18 0.65
C VAL A 63 -1.51 19.00 1.60
N PRO A 64 -1.69 18.88 2.92
CA PRO A 64 -0.81 19.55 3.87
C PRO A 64 0.63 19.10 3.60
N ILE A 65 1.56 20.05 3.72
CA ILE A 65 2.98 19.79 3.55
C ILE A 65 3.65 19.99 4.89
N ASP A 66 4.27 18.94 5.42
CA ASP A 66 4.93 18.99 6.73
C ASP A 66 6.22 18.15 6.76
N GLY A 67 7.11 18.48 7.70
CA GLY A 67 8.54 18.15 7.78
C GLY A 67 8.91 16.70 8.11
N GLY A 68 8.39 15.74 7.35
CA GLY A 68 8.82 14.35 7.42
C GLY A 68 8.23 13.48 6.33
N THR A 69 8.67 12.22 6.30
CA THR A 69 8.19 11.21 5.35
C THR A 69 7.91 9.92 6.13
N ARG A 70 6.66 9.45 6.04
CA ARG A 70 6.17 8.21 6.64
C ARG A 70 5.78 7.20 5.57
N LEU A 71 6.73 6.87 4.68
CA LEU A 71 6.54 5.97 3.56
C LEU A 71 6.16 4.56 4.02
N PHE A 72 6.89 4.00 4.99
CA PHE A 72 6.62 2.63 5.45
C PHE A 72 5.29 2.51 6.18
N ASP A 73 4.92 3.51 7.00
CA ASP A 73 3.59 3.56 7.61
C ASP A 73 2.48 3.70 6.54
N ALA A 74 2.73 4.51 5.49
CA ALA A 74 1.77 4.67 4.40
C ALA A 74 1.53 3.36 3.65
N ILE A 75 2.60 2.61 3.33
CA ILE A 75 2.52 1.32 2.64
C ILE A 75 1.75 0.32 3.50
N THR A 76 2.19 0.11 4.74
CA THR A 76 1.59 -0.87 5.66
C THR A 76 0.12 -0.56 5.93
N THR A 77 -0.19 0.66 6.34
CA THR A 77 -1.58 1.08 6.65
C THR A 77 -2.50 0.99 5.44
N THR A 78 -2.02 1.38 4.25
CA THR A 78 -2.84 1.33 3.02
C THR A 78 -3.17 -0.10 2.65
N ILE A 79 -2.17 -1.00 2.69
CA ILE A 79 -2.36 -2.41 2.36
C ILE A 79 -3.26 -3.08 3.38
N ASP A 80 -3.02 -2.91 4.67
CA ASP A 80 -3.83 -3.53 5.72
C ASP A 80 -5.31 -3.09 5.61
N ARG A 81 -5.55 -1.81 5.30
CA ARG A 81 -6.91 -1.30 5.08
C ARG A 81 -7.55 -1.90 3.82
N LEU A 82 -6.81 -2.00 2.71
CA LEU A 82 -7.30 -2.64 1.49
C LEU A 82 -7.61 -4.13 1.73
N GLU A 83 -6.74 -4.86 2.44
CA GLU A 83 -6.95 -6.27 2.77
C GLU A 83 -8.17 -6.48 3.66
N GLN A 84 -8.33 -5.66 4.70
CA GLN A 84 -9.52 -5.72 5.57
C GLN A 84 -10.81 -5.51 4.78
N GLU A 85 -10.82 -4.56 3.85
CA GLU A 85 -11.99 -4.28 3.02
C GLU A 85 -12.24 -5.39 1.98
N PHE A 86 -11.18 -5.95 1.40
CA PHE A 86 -11.28 -7.09 0.47
C PHE A 86 -11.82 -8.34 1.17
N LEU A 87 -11.43 -8.58 2.42
CA LEU A 87 -11.97 -9.65 3.25
C LEU A 87 -13.42 -9.35 3.65
N ALA A 88 -13.75 -8.10 3.99
CA ALA A 88 -15.08 -7.71 4.41
C ALA A 88 -16.11 -7.79 3.27
N SER A 89 -15.70 -7.54 2.01
CA SER A 89 -16.63 -7.45 0.89
C SER A 89 -17.19 -8.80 0.41
N HIS A 90 -16.65 -9.96 0.85
CA HIS A 90 -17.10 -11.35 0.62
C HIS A 90 -17.49 -11.77 -0.83
N GLY A 91 -17.50 -10.86 -1.80
CA GLY A 91 -18.04 -11.05 -3.16
C GLY A 91 -17.34 -10.22 -4.25
N GLU A 92 -16.45 -9.29 -3.90
CA GLU A 92 -15.55 -8.61 -4.86
C GLU A 92 -14.22 -9.35 -5.02
N THR A 93 -14.22 -10.68 -4.96
CA THR A 93 -12.99 -11.51 -5.02
C THR A 93 -12.21 -11.41 -6.35
N ASN A 94 -12.73 -10.66 -7.33
CA ASN A 94 -12.13 -10.47 -8.65
C ASN A 94 -11.72 -9.01 -8.93
N ALA A 95 -11.69 -8.12 -7.94
CA ALA A 95 -11.25 -6.75 -8.16
C ALA A 95 -9.75 -6.71 -8.50
N ASP A 96 -9.38 -6.13 -9.66
CA ASP A 96 -8.00 -5.82 -10.00
C ASP A 96 -7.54 -4.60 -9.19
N VAL A 97 -6.69 -4.83 -8.20
CA VAL A 97 -6.16 -3.77 -7.32
C VAL A 97 -4.79 -3.34 -7.81
N ARG A 98 -4.66 -2.04 -8.08
CA ARG A 98 -3.41 -1.41 -8.52
C ARG A 98 -2.93 -0.41 -7.50
N LEU A 99 -1.72 -0.62 -6.97
CA LEU A 99 -1.09 0.26 -6.00
C LEU A 99 0.06 1.01 -6.67
N LEU A 100 -0.07 2.33 -6.75
CA LEU A 100 0.94 3.21 -7.31
C LEU A 100 1.56 4.07 -6.20
N ILE A 101 2.87 3.90 -5.98
CA ILE A 101 3.61 4.57 -4.91
C ILE A 101 4.59 5.55 -5.54
N PHE A 102 4.49 6.84 -5.17
CA PHE A 102 5.45 7.88 -5.55
C PHE A 102 6.14 8.43 -4.31
N THR A 103 7.47 8.46 -4.35
CA THR A 103 8.32 9.01 -3.28
C THR A 103 9.64 9.50 -3.84
N ASP A 104 10.29 10.43 -3.14
CA ASP A 104 11.70 10.74 -3.40
C ASP A 104 12.65 9.70 -2.78
N GLY A 105 12.12 8.79 -1.97
CA GLY A 105 12.80 7.61 -1.44
C GLY A 105 13.38 7.77 -0.04
N VAL A 106 13.10 8.87 0.66
CA VAL A 106 13.65 9.10 2.00
C VAL A 106 12.57 8.94 3.07
N ASP A 107 12.57 7.81 3.79
CA ASP A 107 11.75 7.67 5.00
C ASP A 107 12.49 8.24 6.22
N THR A 108 11.82 9.10 6.99
CA THR A 108 12.43 9.80 8.14
C THR A 108 11.62 9.72 9.42
N ARG A 109 10.37 9.29 9.34
CA ARG A 109 9.40 9.40 10.44
C ARG A 109 8.53 8.17 10.61
N SER A 110 8.69 7.11 9.79
CA SER A 110 7.85 5.94 9.95
C SER A 110 8.09 5.26 11.29
N THR A 111 6.99 4.79 11.88
CA THR A 111 7.04 3.86 13.02
C THR A 111 7.24 2.42 12.55
N ALA A 112 6.67 2.08 11.39
CA ALA A 112 6.92 0.84 10.67
C ALA A 112 8.35 0.83 10.11
N THR A 113 8.94 -0.35 10.09
CA THR A 113 10.25 -0.59 9.49
C THR A 113 10.13 -0.90 8.00
N GLY A 114 11.25 -0.83 7.27
CA GLY A 114 11.31 -1.30 5.88
C GLY A 114 10.95 -2.79 5.74
N MET A 115 11.21 -3.61 6.77
CA MET A 115 10.80 -5.00 6.80
C MET A 115 9.27 -5.14 6.88
N ASP A 116 8.61 -4.32 7.71
CA ASP A 116 7.14 -4.33 7.81
C ASP A 116 6.49 -3.93 6.48
N ALA A 117 7.02 -2.89 5.83
CA ALA A 117 6.59 -2.48 4.50
C ALA A 117 6.79 -3.58 3.45
N ARG A 118 7.95 -4.24 3.47
CA ARG A 118 8.24 -5.38 2.58
C ARG A 118 7.26 -6.55 2.80
N LEU A 119 6.97 -6.91 4.05
CA LEU A 119 6.01 -7.95 4.37
C LEU A 119 4.60 -7.59 3.90
N ALA A 120 4.18 -6.33 4.07
CA ALA A 120 2.90 -5.86 3.57
C ALA A 120 2.82 -5.92 2.03
N LEU A 121 3.85 -5.46 1.33
CA LEU A 121 3.93 -5.55 -0.13
C LEU A 121 3.89 -7.01 -0.62
N GLY A 122 4.62 -7.91 0.06
CA GLY A 122 4.58 -9.34 -0.25
C GLY A 122 3.19 -9.94 -0.14
N ARG A 123 2.46 -9.65 0.95
CA ARG A 123 1.05 -10.09 1.10
C ARG A 123 0.16 -9.54 0.00
N ALA A 124 0.29 -8.26 -0.33
CA ALA A 124 -0.46 -7.64 -1.42
C ALA A 124 -0.19 -8.33 -2.78
N GLN A 125 1.06 -8.69 -3.07
CA GLN A 125 1.43 -9.42 -4.29
C GLN A 125 0.85 -10.84 -4.30
N GLU A 126 0.86 -11.55 -3.17
CA GLU A 126 0.23 -12.87 -3.03
C GLU A 126 -1.28 -12.82 -3.26
N ARG A 127 -1.92 -11.68 -2.95
CA ARG A 127 -3.33 -11.38 -3.26
C ARG A 127 -3.57 -10.98 -4.71
N GLY A 128 -2.52 -10.85 -5.52
CA GLY A 128 -2.61 -10.46 -6.93
C GLY A 128 -2.62 -8.95 -7.16
N PHE A 129 -2.25 -8.13 -6.17
CA PHE A 129 -2.20 -6.68 -6.38
C PHE A 129 -1.04 -6.34 -7.31
N SER A 130 -1.34 -5.49 -8.30
CA SER A 130 -0.32 -4.93 -9.19
C SER A 130 0.30 -3.71 -8.53
N ILE A 131 1.59 -3.76 -8.25
CA ILE A 131 2.32 -2.69 -7.56
C ILE A 131 3.30 -2.04 -8.54
N THR A 132 3.22 -0.72 -8.65
CA THR A 132 4.19 0.11 -9.36
C THR A 132 4.80 1.12 -8.39
N PHE A 133 6.12 1.10 -8.27
CA PHE A 133 6.88 1.95 -7.37
C PHE A 133 7.71 2.94 -8.18
N VAL A 134 7.43 4.23 -8.02
CA VAL A 134 8.11 5.32 -8.72
C VAL A 134 8.95 6.09 -7.72
N SER A 135 10.26 6.12 -7.94
CA SER A 135 11.21 6.69 -6.98
C SER A 135 12.42 7.30 -7.66
N SER A 136 13.02 8.30 -7.03
CA SER A 136 14.32 8.83 -7.42
C SER A 136 15.52 8.12 -6.81
N VAL A 137 15.31 7.19 -5.87
CA VAL A 137 16.37 6.42 -5.22
C VAL A 137 16.46 5.03 -5.85
N PRO A 138 17.56 4.72 -6.57
CA PRO A 138 17.83 3.37 -7.05
C PRO A 138 17.91 2.39 -5.88
N GLY A 139 17.40 1.17 -6.06
CA GLY A 139 17.51 0.10 -5.07
C GLY A 139 16.42 0.08 -3.99
N LEU A 140 15.80 1.22 -3.66
CA LEU A 140 14.77 1.28 -2.59
C LEU A 140 13.62 0.28 -2.81
N ALA A 141 13.11 0.20 -4.04
CA ALA A 141 12.03 -0.74 -4.37
C ALA A 141 12.49 -2.21 -4.23
N SER A 142 13.74 -2.51 -4.61
CA SER A 142 14.34 -3.83 -4.46
C SER A 142 14.51 -4.21 -2.99
N ASP A 143 14.91 -3.26 -2.13
CA ASP A 143 15.01 -3.47 -0.69
C ASP A 143 13.64 -3.81 -0.06
N LEU A 144 12.59 -3.21 -0.62
CA LEU A 144 11.19 -3.49 -0.30
C LEU A 144 10.63 -4.78 -0.95
N GLY A 145 11.46 -5.53 -1.69
CA GLY A 145 11.10 -6.81 -2.30
C GLY A 145 10.37 -6.72 -3.65
N LEU A 146 10.33 -5.54 -4.27
CA LEU A 146 9.71 -5.36 -5.58
C LEU A 146 10.69 -5.70 -6.71
N ALA A 147 10.17 -6.32 -7.77
CA ALA A 147 10.96 -6.63 -8.96
C ALA A 147 11.28 -5.36 -9.78
N GLU A 148 12.34 -5.41 -10.58
CA GLU A 148 12.74 -4.28 -11.44
C GLU A 148 11.60 -3.82 -12.36
N ARG A 149 10.83 -4.76 -12.94
CA ARG A 149 9.66 -4.45 -13.78
C ARG A 149 8.53 -3.69 -13.07
N GLN A 150 8.54 -3.67 -11.75
CA GLN A 150 7.57 -2.96 -10.91
C GLN A 150 8.11 -1.60 -10.45
N THR A 151 9.33 -1.25 -10.87
CA THR A 151 10.04 -0.07 -10.40
C THR A 151 10.30 0.87 -11.57
N LEU A 152 9.94 2.14 -11.39
CA LEU A 152 10.32 3.22 -12.29
C LEU A 152 11.27 4.15 -11.55
N VAL A 153 12.56 4.01 -11.83
CA VAL A 153 13.56 4.94 -11.33
C VAL A 153 13.53 6.19 -12.19
N ILE A 154 13.28 7.35 -11.57
CA ILE A 154 13.15 8.63 -12.25
C ILE A 154 14.14 9.66 -11.68
N PRO A 155 14.61 10.62 -12.48
CA PRO A 155 15.29 11.78 -11.92
C PRO A 155 14.38 12.52 -10.93
N ALA A 156 14.94 13.03 -9.83
CA ALA A 156 14.25 13.91 -8.88
C ALA A 156 14.04 15.33 -9.47
N THR A 157 13.40 15.41 -10.63
CA THR A 157 13.08 16.66 -11.35
C THR A 157 11.60 16.67 -11.71
N ASN A 158 11.02 17.85 -11.94
CA ASN A 158 9.62 17.97 -12.34
C ASN A 158 9.33 17.13 -13.60
N GLN A 159 10.23 17.18 -14.58
CA GLN A 159 10.12 16.38 -15.80
C GLN A 159 10.21 14.88 -15.50
N GLY A 160 11.15 14.45 -14.66
CA GLY A 160 11.28 13.04 -14.27
C GLY A 160 10.02 12.50 -13.58
N ILE A 161 9.37 13.33 -12.76
CA ILE A 161 8.10 13.00 -12.12
C ILE A 161 6.97 12.89 -13.12
N GLN A 162 6.80 13.89 -13.99
CA GLN A 162 5.77 13.88 -15.02
C GLN A 162 5.95 12.66 -15.95
N ASP A 163 7.18 12.37 -16.37
CA ASP A 163 7.50 11.20 -17.19
C ASP A 163 7.22 9.89 -16.45
N GLY A 164 7.58 9.80 -15.17
CA GLY A 164 7.31 8.65 -14.31
C GLY A 164 5.82 8.37 -14.16
N PHE A 165 5.04 9.40 -13.88
CA PHE A 165 3.58 9.31 -13.83
C PHE A 165 3.00 8.93 -15.18
N LYS A 166 3.43 9.57 -16.28
CA LYS A 166 2.93 9.25 -17.62
C LYS A 166 3.14 7.77 -17.94
N ARG A 167 4.32 7.23 -17.64
CA ARG A 167 4.62 5.80 -17.83
C ARG A 167 3.77 4.91 -16.92
N ALA A 168 3.63 5.26 -15.64
CA ALA A 168 2.78 4.52 -14.71
C ALA A 168 1.30 4.54 -15.12
N THR A 169 0.79 5.70 -15.52
CA THR A 169 -0.57 5.89 -16.06
C THR A 169 -0.76 5.08 -17.33
N GLN A 170 0.18 5.10 -18.26
CA GLN A 170 0.13 4.28 -19.48
C GLN A 170 0.08 2.78 -19.13
N GLN A 171 0.89 2.33 -18.17
CA GLN A 171 0.87 0.93 -17.72
C GLN A 171 -0.48 0.57 -17.09
N ILE A 172 -1.01 1.43 -16.21
CA ILE A 172 -2.31 1.20 -15.56
C ILE A 172 -3.46 1.23 -16.57
N THR A 173 -3.51 2.23 -17.45
CA THR A 173 -4.60 2.42 -18.41
C THR A 173 -4.57 1.39 -19.53
N ALA A 174 -3.39 1.01 -20.05
CA ALA A 174 -3.28 -0.01 -21.08
C ALA A 174 -3.85 -1.35 -20.61
N ASP A 175 -3.68 -1.68 -19.34
CA ASP A 175 -4.21 -2.91 -18.79
C ASP A 175 -5.70 -2.79 -18.41
N LEU A 176 -6.16 -1.62 -17.91
CA LEU A 176 -7.58 -1.37 -17.63
C LEU A 176 -8.43 -1.38 -18.90
N VAL A 177 -7.93 -0.84 -20.02
CA VAL A 177 -8.60 -0.86 -21.33
C VAL A 177 -8.59 -2.26 -21.95
N ARG A 178 -7.66 -3.13 -21.54
CA ARG A 178 -7.58 -4.52 -22.00
C ARG A 178 -8.47 -5.48 -21.22
N LEU A 179 -9.21 -5.04 -20.22
CA LEU A 179 -10.23 -5.87 -19.58
C LEU A 179 -11.39 -6.00 -20.57
N PRO A 180 -11.58 -7.17 -21.23
CA PRO A 180 -12.76 -7.35 -22.06
C PRO A 180 -13.99 -7.20 -21.16
N ASP A 181 -15.00 -6.47 -21.64
CA ASP A 181 -16.35 -6.52 -21.09
C ASP A 181 -16.67 -7.95 -20.71
N ALA A 182 -16.89 -8.18 -19.42
CA ALA A 182 -17.39 -9.41 -18.80
C ALA A 182 -17.33 -10.65 -19.70
N MET A 183 -16.40 -11.59 -19.44
CA MET A 183 -16.47 -12.95 -19.98
C MET A 183 -17.92 -13.48 -19.91
N PRO A 184 -18.63 -13.62 -21.04
CA PRO A 184 -19.98 -14.15 -21.01
C PRO A 184 -19.87 -15.65 -20.83
N GLY A 185 -20.17 -16.13 -19.62
CA GLY A 185 -20.43 -17.56 -19.38
C GLY A 185 -19.39 -18.30 -18.55
N ARG A 186 -19.28 -17.99 -17.26
CA ARG A 186 -19.21 -19.10 -16.28
C ARG A 186 -20.63 -19.59 -16.07
N ARG A 187 -21.02 -20.65 -16.80
CA ARG A 187 -22.23 -21.41 -16.50
C ARG A 187 -22.17 -21.84 -15.03
N PRO A 188 -23.28 -21.77 -14.27
CA PRO A 188 -23.33 -22.38 -12.95
C PRO A 188 -22.94 -23.85 -13.07
N GLN A 189 -22.07 -24.31 -12.18
CA GLN A 189 -21.74 -25.72 -12.05
C GLN A 189 -23.05 -26.50 -12.00
N GLN A 190 -23.21 -27.40 -12.97
CA GLN A 190 -24.27 -28.39 -12.98
C GLN A 190 -24.23 -29.12 -11.64
N GLU A 191 -25.30 -28.99 -10.86
CA GLU A 191 -25.55 -29.83 -9.70
C GLU A 191 -25.47 -31.28 -10.17
N ILE A 192 -24.53 -32.04 -9.60
CA ILE A 192 -24.49 -33.49 -9.73
C ILE A 192 -25.59 -34.03 -8.82
N PRO A 193 -26.67 -34.64 -9.35
CA PRO A 193 -27.68 -35.27 -8.52
C PRO A 193 -27.18 -36.66 -8.11
N GLY A 194 -27.00 -36.85 -6.80
CA GLY A 194 -26.92 -38.18 -6.20
C GLY A 194 -25.55 -38.53 -5.63
N GLN A 195 -25.42 -38.40 -4.31
CA GLN A 195 -25.07 -39.54 -3.46
C GLN A 195 -25.51 -39.26 -2.02
N LEU A 196 -26.55 -40.00 -1.61
CA LEU A 196 -26.90 -40.28 -0.23
C LEU A 196 -26.00 -41.40 0.31
N SER A 197 -25.91 -41.45 1.65
CA SER A 197 -25.34 -42.52 2.51
C SER A 197 -23.81 -42.49 2.69
N ALA A 198 -23.23 -42.60 3.90
CA ALA A 198 -23.76 -43.06 5.18
C ALA A 198 -22.99 -42.46 6.36
N ALA A 199 -23.64 -42.48 7.51
CA ALA A 199 -23.08 -42.27 8.83
C ALA A 199 -21.95 -43.26 9.16
N SER A 200 -20.99 -42.83 9.96
CA SER A 200 -20.47 -43.63 11.08
C SER A 200 -19.70 -42.74 12.05
N GLY A 201 -20.09 -42.84 13.32
CA GLY A 201 -19.51 -42.09 14.42
C GLY A 201 -18.07 -42.48 14.71
N VAL A 202 -17.30 -41.49 15.10
CA VAL A 202 -16.03 -41.68 15.81
C VAL A 202 -16.11 -40.82 17.06
N THR A 203 -16.23 -41.49 18.20
CA THR A 203 -16.11 -40.93 19.54
C THR A 203 -14.66 -40.47 19.76
N PRO A 204 -14.40 -39.23 20.19
CA PRO A 204 -13.05 -38.84 20.59
C PRO A 204 -12.70 -39.44 21.97
N PRO A 205 -11.45 -39.87 22.21
CA PRO A 205 -11.00 -40.28 23.53
C PRO A 205 -10.85 -39.08 24.47
N ALA A 206 -11.10 -39.33 25.75
CA ALA A 206 -10.93 -38.40 26.85
C ALA A 206 -9.47 -37.93 26.95
N VAL A 207 -9.27 -36.61 26.93
CA VAL A 207 -7.97 -35.97 27.18
C VAL A 207 -7.89 -35.59 28.65
N ASP A 208 -6.92 -36.20 29.32
CA ASP A 208 -6.55 -35.99 30.71
C ASP A 208 -6.10 -34.53 30.92
N SER A 209 -6.79 -33.80 31.79
CA SER A 209 -6.51 -32.40 32.09
C SER A 209 -5.45 -32.30 33.20
N GLY A 210 -4.18 -32.46 32.82
CA GLY A 210 -3.04 -32.14 33.68
C GLY A 210 -2.80 -30.63 33.74
N ALA A 211 -3.43 -29.94 34.69
CA ALA A 211 -3.20 -28.53 34.95
C ALA A 211 -1.82 -28.29 35.59
N ALA A 212 -0.83 -27.90 34.79
CA ALA A 212 0.41 -27.32 35.30
C ALA A 212 0.20 -25.83 35.59
N ALA A 213 0.51 -25.41 36.82
CA ALA A 213 0.40 -24.02 37.26
C ALA A 213 1.27 -23.07 36.41
N PRO A 214 0.79 -21.86 36.09
CA PRO A 214 1.56 -20.90 35.32
C PRO A 214 2.78 -20.39 36.11
N PRO A 215 3.94 -20.20 35.48
CA PRO A 215 5.11 -19.63 36.15
C PRO A 215 4.83 -18.18 36.59
N ALA A 216 5.30 -17.84 37.78
CA ALA A 216 5.19 -16.51 38.36
C ALA A 216 5.76 -15.44 37.41
N ARG A 217 5.00 -14.36 37.20
CA ARG A 217 5.42 -13.22 36.39
C ARG A 217 6.67 -12.59 37.01
N PRO A 218 7.73 -12.31 36.23
CA PRO A 218 8.85 -11.52 36.71
C PRO A 218 8.38 -10.11 37.07
N GLY A 219 8.76 -9.64 38.25
CA GLY A 219 8.46 -8.30 38.74
C GLY A 219 9.00 -7.20 37.81
N PRO A 220 8.48 -5.96 37.95
CA PRO A 220 8.85 -4.84 37.09
C PRO A 220 10.36 -4.58 37.19
N ARG A 221 11.03 -4.53 36.03
CA ARG A 221 12.44 -4.12 35.95
C ARG A 221 12.56 -2.65 36.39
N PRO A 222 13.58 -2.29 37.18
CA PRO A 222 13.86 -0.90 37.53
C PRO A 222 14.16 -0.09 36.26
N ALA A 223 13.66 1.14 36.21
CA ALA A 223 13.86 2.05 35.09
C ALA A 223 15.36 2.32 34.87
N GLN A 224 15.83 2.06 33.65
CA GLN A 224 17.18 2.46 33.27
C GLN A 224 17.27 3.99 33.18
N PRO A 225 18.33 4.60 33.72
CA PRO A 225 18.55 6.04 33.56
C PRO A 225 18.82 6.38 32.08
N PRO A 226 18.38 7.57 31.63
CA PRO A 226 18.59 7.98 30.25
C PRO A 226 20.09 8.11 29.93
N PRO A 227 20.51 7.78 28.70
CA PRO A 227 21.91 7.87 28.29
C PRO A 227 22.38 9.34 28.33
N ALA A 228 23.57 9.55 28.90
CA ALA A 228 24.20 10.85 28.96
C ALA A 228 24.45 11.40 27.55
N ARG A 229 23.92 12.60 27.27
CA ARG A 229 24.13 13.33 26.02
C ARG A 229 25.62 13.65 25.85
N ARG A 230 26.25 13.09 24.81
CA ARG A 230 27.62 13.46 24.43
C ARG A 230 27.63 14.83 23.74
N PRO A 231 28.60 15.71 24.03
CA PRO A 231 28.75 16.99 23.35
C PRO A 231 29.16 16.80 21.88
N TRP A 232 28.58 17.59 20.99
CA TRP A 232 28.58 17.46 19.53
C TRP A 232 29.65 18.32 18.84
N TRP A 233 30.70 18.72 19.56
CA TRP A 233 31.74 19.62 19.05
C TRP A 233 33.10 18.92 18.87
N LYS A 234 33.16 17.81 18.13
CA LYS A 234 34.46 17.24 17.73
C LYS A 234 34.39 16.52 16.38
N PHE A 235 34.07 17.22 15.30
CA PHE A 235 34.47 16.84 13.93
C PHE A 235 34.53 18.12 13.08
N TRP A 236 35.75 18.64 12.93
CA TRP A 236 36.19 19.51 11.83
C TRP A 236 37.49 18.91 11.32
#